data_AF-A0A2R6ME05-F1
#
_entry.id   AF-A0A2R6ME05-F1
#
_cell.length_a   1.000
_cell.length_b   1.000
_cell.length_c   1.000
_cell.angle_alpha   90.00
_cell.angle_beta   90.00
_cell.angle_gamma   90.00
#
_symmetry.space_group_name_H-M   'P 1'
#
loop_
_entity.id
_entity.type
_entity.pdbx_description
1 polymer ?
#
loop_
_entity_poly.entity_id
_entity_poly.type
_entity_poly.pdbx_seq_one_letter_code
_entity_poly.pdbx_strand_id
1 'polypeptide(L)'
;MADSVPSDAVSSVRATLARAGRTDRPKVTVPDEENDQFPEFEVVRIGTGDDTYFTRIELSLDDTIEIRGLYDNARRAKEGDDENHLPGWADDNGLDFGRTVHLDILEEGFFYGLRAPGERIVYRVPDHPDDGLADIAESVEEGSQ
;
A
#
# COMPACT_ATOMS: atom_id res chain seq x y z
N MET A 1 -19.56 7.42 -4.76
CA MET A 1 -19.09 7.48 -6.18
C MET A 1 -17.61 7.21 -6.10
N ALA A 2 -17.06 6.28 -6.89
CA ALA A 2 -15.62 6.04 -6.82
C ALA A 2 -14.86 7.28 -7.34
N ASP A 3 -14.02 7.86 -6.48
CA ASP A 3 -13.14 8.96 -6.86
C ASP A 3 -12.00 8.43 -7.72
N SER A 4 -11.56 9.23 -8.69
CA SER A 4 -10.55 8.83 -9.67
C SER A 4 -9.33 9.71 -9.50
N VAL A 5 -8.28 9.15 -8.90
CA VAL A 5 -7.12 9.91 -8.45
C VAL A 5 -5.90 9.57 -9.32
N PRO A 6 -5.30 10.53 -10.05
CA PRO A 6 -4.07 10.30 -10.79
C PRO A 6 -2.87 10.22 -9.85
N SER A 7 -1.92 9.33 -10.14
CA SER A 7 -0.73 9.11 -9.31
C SER A 7 0.18 10.34 -9.14
N ASP A 8 0.09 11.34 -10.01
CA ASP A 8 0.87 12.60 -9.93
C ASP A 8 0.25 13.62 -8.95
N ALA A 9 -0.99 13.39 -8.52
CA ALA A 9 -1.71 14.27 -7.59
C ALA A 9 -1.61 13.81 -6.12
N VAL A 10 -0.88 12.73 -5.84
CA VAL A 10 -0.76 12.12 -4.51
C VAL A 10 0.70 12.02 -4.08
N SER A 11 0.91 11.95 -2.77
CA SER A 11 2.22 11.69 -2.20
C SER A 11 2.68 10.28 -2.57
N SER A 12 3.95 10.13 -2.94
CA SER A 12 4.50 8.83 -3.33
C SER A 12 5.78 8.53 -2.57
N VAL A 13 5.77 7.39 -1.89
CA VAL A 13 6.88 6.86 -1.12
C VAL A 13 7.72 5.95 -2.00
N ARG A 14 9.04 6.09 -1.92
CA ARG A 14 9.98 5.21 -2.64
C ARG A 14 10.25 3.97 -1.81
N ALA A 15 9.57 2.89 -2.16
CA ALA A 15 9.81 1.59 -1.55
C ALA A 15 10.73 0.73 -2.43
N THR A 16 11.16 -0.41 -1.89
CA THR A 16 12.04 -1.35 -2.60
C THR A 16 11.40 -2.71 -2.70
N LEU A 17 11.38 -3.29 -3.91
CA LEU A 17 11.04 -4.69 -4.09
C LEU A 17 12.22 -5.54 -3.64
N ALA A 18 12.13 -6.14 -2.46
CA ALA A 18 13.17 -6.96 -1.86
C ALA A 18 12.79 -8.45 -1.85
N ARG A 19 13.78 -9.29 -1.55
CA ARG A 19 13.60 -10.73 -1.41
C ARG A 19 13.35 -11.10 0.05
N ALA A 20 12.26 -11.81 0.32
CA ALA A 20 11.98 -12.35 1.64
C ALA A 20 12.79 -13.64 1.87
N GLY A 21 13.90 -13.50 2.60
CA GLY A 21 14.73 -14.63 3.01
C GLY A 21 15.27 -15.47 1.84
N ARG A 22 15.35 -16.79 2.04
CA ARG A 22 15.88 -17.75 1.04
C ARG A 22 14.86 -18.21 0.01
N THR A 23 13.57 -17.90 0.18
CA THR A 23 12.47 -18.53 -0.57
C THR A 23 12.12 -17.81 -1.87
N ASP A 24 12.92 -16.84 -2.31
CA ASP A 24 12.63 -16.00 -3.49
C ASP A 24 11.29 -15.27 -3.46
N ARG A 25 10.61 -15.25 -2.32
CA ARG A 25 9.29 -14.61 -2.22
C ARG A 25 9.51 -13.10 -2.24
N PRO A 26 8.91 -12.35 -3.17
CA PRO A 26 9.00 -10.90 -3.16
C PRO A 26 8.33 -10.31 -1.93
N LYS A 27 8.90 -9.21 -1.46
CA LYS A 27 8.29 -8.31 -0.51
C LYS A 27 8.60 -6.88 -0.89
N VAL A 28 7.74 -5.93 -0.56
CA VAL A 28 8.03 -4.51 -0.69
C VAL A 28 8.44 -3.99 0.70
N THR A 29 9.55 -3.28 0.78
CA THR A 29 10.05 -2.67 2.01
C THR A 29 10.04 -1.16 1.89
N VAL A 30 9.51 -0.49 2.90
CA VAL A 30 9.45 0.96 3.00
C VAL A 30 10.64 1.43 3.85
N PRO A 31 11.31 2.55 3.49
CA PRO A 31 12.34 3.14 4.32
C PRO A 31 11.76 3.62 5.66
N ASP A 32 12.55 3.55 6.74
CA ASP A 32 12.10 3.84 8.11
C ASP A 32 11.60 5.29 8.30
N GLU A 33 12.17 6.23 7.53
CA GLU A 33 11.75 7.64 7.49
C GLU A 33 10.27 7.82 7.12
N GLU A 34 9.69 6.87 6.40
CA GLU A 34 8.33 6.98 5.84
C GLU A 34 7.33 6.05 6.57
N ASN A 35 7.75 5.35 7.62
CA ASN A 35 6.93 4.37 8.34
C ASN A 35 5.63 4.97 8.92
N ASP A 36 5.66 6.24 9.36
CA ASP A 36 4.52 6.95 9.99
C ASP A 36 3.29 7.03 9.06
N GLN A 37 3.50 6.94 7.74
CA GLN A 37 2.44 6.98 6.73
C GLN A 37 1.71 5.64 6.56
N PHE A 38 2.14 4.56 7.24
CA PHE A 38 1.60 3.21 7.10
C PHE A 38 1.17 2.61 8.45
N PRO A 39 -0.08 2.11 8.56
CA PRO A 39 -0.57 1.54 9.81
C PRO A 39 0.06 0.18 10.11
N GLU A 40 0.76 0.05 11.24
CA GLU A 40 1.42 -1.20 11.63
C GLU A 40 0.42 -2.32 11.95
N PHE A 41 0.70 -3.54 11.47
CA PHE A 41 -0.10 -4.75 11.71
C PHE A 41 -1.54 -4.74 11.17
N GLU A 42 -1.93 -3.69 10.44
CA GLU A 42 -3.26 -3.53 9.87
C GLU A 42 -3.36 -4.08 8.45
N VAL A 43 -4.60 -4.28 7.98
CA VAL A 43 -4.87 -4.71 6.61
C VAL A 43 -5.39 -3.53 5.83
N VAL A 44 -4.65 -3.15 4.80
CA VAL A 44 -4.96 -2.04 3.90
C VAL A 44 -5.22 -2.56 2.49
N ARG A 45 -5.78 -1.70 1.66
CA ARG A 45 -6.02 -1.97 0.24
C ARG A 45 -4.89 -1.38 -0.61
N ILE A 46 -4.47 -2.12 -1.64
CA ILE A 46 -3.46 -1.71 -2.61
C ILE A 46 -4.04 -1.75 -4.01
N GLY A 47 -4.09 -0.62 -4.70
CA GLY A 47 -4.42 -0.54 -6.13
C GLY A 47 -3.18 -0.73 -7.01
N THR A 48 -3.27 -1.57 -8.04
CA THR A 48 -2.21 -1.75 -9.04
C THR A 48 -2.74 -1.45 -10.44
N GLY A 49 -3.31 -0.26 -10.63
CA GLY A 49 -4.05 0.07 -11.85
C GLY A 49 -5.55 -0.15 -11.69
N ASP A 50 -6.09 -1.06 -12.50
CA ASP A 50 -7.52 -1.39 -12.49
C ASP A 50 -7.88 -2.39 -11.37
N ASP A 51 -6.89 -3.13 -10.87
CA ASP A 51 -7.06 -4.13 -9.83
C ASP A 51 -6.81 -3.55 -8.42
N THR A 52 -7.56 -4.07 -7.45
CA THR A 52 -7.41 -3.76 -6.03
C THR A 52 -7.21 -5.04 -5.24
N TYR A 53 -6.15 -5.06 -4.45
CA TYR A 53 -5.79 -6.15 -3.56
C TYR A 53 -5.79 -5.69 -2.11
N PHE A 54 -5.62 -6.64 -1.21
CA PHE A 54 -5.46 -6.45 0.22
C PHE A 54 -4.08 -6.92 0.63
N THR A 55 -3.42 -6.15 1.47
CA THR A 55 -2.18 -6.56 2.11
C THR A 55 -2.26 -6.32 3.60
N ARG A 56 -1.53 -7.12 4.36
CA ARG A 56 -1.22 -6.81 5.75
C ARG A 56 0.10 -6.05 5.79
N ILE A 57 0.09 -4.91 6.46
CA ILE A 57 1.30 -4.16 6.79
C ILE A 57 1.96 -4.88 7.96
N GLU A 58 3.21 -5.31 7.77
CA GLU A 58 3.99 -5.94 8.82
C GLU A 58 5.19 -5.08 9.19
N LEU A 59 5.61 -5.17 10.44
CA LEU A 59 6.86 -4.58 10.91
C LEU A 59 7.95 -5.65 10.88
N SER A 60 9.06 -5.34 10.20
CA SER A 60 10.26 -6.15 10.20
C SER A 60 10.98 -6.08 11.55
N LEU A 61 11.96 -6.96 11.77
CA LEU A 61 12.81 -6.93 12.98
C LEU A 61 13.72 -5.70 13.08
N ASP A 62 13.88 -4.99 11.96
CA ASP A 62 14.67 -3.75 11.84
C ASP A 62 13.76 -2.51 11.89
N ASP A 63 12.55 -2.66 12.43
CA ASP A 63 11.54 -1.59 12.54
C ASP A 63 11.17 -0.95 11.20
N THR A 64 11.32 -1.67 10.09
CA THR A 64 10.94 -1.22 8.75
C THR A 64 9.63 -1.86 8.32
N ILE A 65 8.75 -1.07 7.69
CA ILE A 65 7.49 -1.59 7.16
C ILE A 65 7.75 -2.52 5.97
N GLU A 66 7.12 -3.69 5.99
CA GLU A 66 7.15 -4.66 4.91
C GLU A 66 5.75 -5.13 4.48
N ILE A 67 5.58 -5.23 3.17
CA ILE A 67 4.39 -5.73 2.48
C ILE A 67 4.80 -7.06 1.84
N ARG A 68 4.29 -8.17 2.37
CA ARG A 68 4.72 -9.52 1.94
C ARG A 68 3.87 -10.15 0.84
N GLY A 69 2.76 -9.50 0.47
CA GLY A 69 1.93 -10.01 -0.61
C GLY A 69 0.69 -9.17 -0.90
N LEU A 70 0.07 -9.49 -2.03
CA LEU A 70 -1.18 -8.90 -2.50
C LEU A 70 -2.21 -10.02 -2.60
N TYR A 71 -3.36 -9.86 -1.94
CA TYR A 71 -4.38 -10.90 -1.82
C TYR A 71 -5.77 -10.38 -2.23
N ASP A 72 -6.66 -11.26 -2.67
CA ASP A 72 -7.99 -10.83 -3.18
C ASP A 72 -8.94 -10.29 -2.10
N ASN A 73 -8.68 -10.57 -0.82
CA ASN A 73 -9.53 -10.13 0.28
C ASN A 73 -8.78 -10.01 1.61
N ALA A 74 -9.36 -9.23 2.53
CA ALA A 74 -8.76 -8.98 3.84
C ALA A 74 -8.54 -10.25 4.68
N ARG A 75 -9.40 -11.27 4.56
CA ARG A 75 -9.23 -12.54 5.29
C ARG A 75 -7.93 -13.23 4.85
N ARG A 76 -7.72 -13.34 3.54
CA ARG A 76 -6.48 -13.90 2.95
C ARG A 76 -5.25 -13.10 3.33
N ALA A 77 -5.33 -11.77 3.33
CA ALA A 77 -4.23 -10.92 3.74
C ALA A 77 -3.81 -11.16 5.21
N LYS A 78 -4.76 -11.46 6.10
CA LYS A 78 -4.46 -11.82 7.50
C LYS A 78 -3.80 -13.18 7.63
N GLU A 79 -4.20 -14.16 6.82
CA GLU A 79 -3.71 -15.53 6.87
C GLU A 79 -2.35 -15.70 6.18
N GLY A 80 -2.12 -15.02 5.05
CA GLY A 80 -0.82 -14.96 4.35
C GLY A 80 -0.40 -16.24 3.60
N ASP A 81 -1.25 -17.26 3.54
CA ASP A 81 -0.95 -18.59 2.98
C ASP A 81 -1.60 -18.86 1.61
N ASP A 82 -2.52 -18.00 1.16
CA ASP A 82 -3.22 -18.11 -0.12
C ASP A 82 -2.41 -17.53 -1.31
N GLU A 83 -3.01 -17.58 -2.51
CA GLU A 83 -2.51 -16.97 -3.75
C GLU A 83 -2.04 -15.53 -3.49
N ASN A 84 -0.74 -15.31 -3.71
CA ASN A 84 -0.09 -14.02 -3.57
C ASN A 84 0.13 -13.45 -4.97
N HIS A 85 -0.49 -12.32 -5.29
CA HIS A 85 -0.38 -11.66 -6.58
C HIS A 85 0.87 -10.78 -6.74
N LEU A 86 1.60 -10.50 -5.65
CA LEU A 86 2.80 -9.66 -5.69
C LEU A 86 3.92 -10.19 -6.63
N PRO A 87 4.24 -11.50 -6.67
CA PRO A 87 5.18 -12.05 -7.63
C PRO A 87 4.71 -11.91 -9.08
N GLY A 88 3.42 -12.16 -9.35
CA GLY A 88 2.85 -11.99 -10.69
C GLY A 88 2.89 -10.54 -11.15
N TRP A 89 2.54 -9.61 -10.27
CA TRP A 89 2.64 -8.18 -10.53
C TRP A 89 4.08 -7.73 -10.84
N ALA A 90 5.06 -8.22 -10.06
CA ALA A 90 6.46 -7.90 -10.29
C ALA A 90 6.99 -8.48 -11.62
N ASP A 91 6.61 -9.70 -11.97
CA ASP A 91 6.97 -10.35 -13.24
C ASP A 91 6.37 -9.62 -14.45
N ASP A 92 5.07 -9.27 -14.40
CA ASP A 92 4.38 -8.51 -15.44
C ASP A 92 5.03 -7.15 -15.72
N ASN A 93 5.51 -6.49 -14.65
CA ASN A 93 6.22 -5.22 -14.74
C ASN A 93 7.73 -5.36 -15.02
N GLY A 94 8.25 -6.59 -15.15
CA GLY A 94 9.67 -6.87 -15.38
C GLY A 94 10.59 -6.34 -14.26
N LEU A 95 10.14 -6.43 -13.01
CA LEU A 95 10.85 -5.91 -11.84
C LEU A 95 11.71 -6.98 -11.16
N ASP A 96 13.03 -6.77 -11.20
CA ASP A 96 13.98 -7.52 -10.38
C ASP A 96 13.98 -7.08 -8.90
N PHE A 97 14.52 -7.94 -8.03
CA PHE A 97 14.79 -7.57 -6.64
C PHE A 97 15.83 -6.44 -6.54
N GLY A 98 15.67 -5.57 -5.53
CA GLY A 98 16.47 -4.37 -5.31
C GLY A 98 16.02 -3.17 -6.16
N ARG A 99 14.96 -3.31 -6.97
CA ARG A 99 14.42 -2.20 -7.76
C ARG A 99 13.46 -1.37 -6.93
N THR A 100 13.47 -0.06 -7.21
CA THR A 100 12.56 0.90 -6.58
C THR A 100 11.16 0.72 -7.16
N VAL A 101 10.16 0.75 -6.28
CA VAL A 101 8.74 0.81 -6.60
C VAL A 101 8.14 2.02 -5.89
N HIS A 102 7.00 2.51 -6.37
CA HIS A 102 6.32 3.63 -5.74
C HIS A 102 5.07 3.14 -5.01
N LEU A 103 4.97 3.54 -3.74
CA LEU A 103 3.75 3.44 -2.96
C LEU A 103 3.09 4.81 -2.93
N ASP A 104 2.00 4.96 -3.66
CA ASP A 104 1.23 6.21 -3.66
C ASP A 104 0.24 6.18 -2.48
N ILE A 105 0.15 7.27 -1.72
CA ILE A 105 -0.73 7.39 -0.56
C ILE A 105 -2.00 8.11 -1.02
N LEU A 106 -3.09 7.37 -1.15
CA LEU A 106 -4.38 7.93 -1.55
C LEU A 106 -5.23 8.26 -0.32
N GLU A 107 -5.28 7.32 0.62
CA GLU A 107 -5.92 7.49 1.92
C GLU A 107 -5.12 6.70 2.97
N GLU A 108 -4.49 7.43 3.88
CA GLU A 108 -3.69 6.88 4.96
C GLU A 108 -4.55 5.92 5.80
N GLY A 109 -3.99 4.75 6.12
CA GLY A 109 -4.71 3.72 6.87
C GLY A 109 -5.65 2.84 6.03
N PHE A 110 -5.98 3.22 4.80
CA PHE A 110 -7.06 2.58 4.04
C PHE A 110 -6.68 2.13 2.63
N PHE A 111 -6.25 3.05 1.76
CA PHE A 111 -6.01 2.78 0.34
C PHE A 111 -4.70 3.40 -0.14
N TYR A 112 -3.84 2.55 -0.68
CA TYR A 112 -2.57 2.93 -1.26
C TYR A 112 -2.47 2.42 -2.69
N GLY A 113 -1.64 3.05 -3.50
CA GLY A 113 -1.32 2.62 -4.86
C GLY A 113 0.06 1.96 -4.88
N LEU A 114 0.22 0.90 -5.66
CA LEU A 114 1.53 0.31 -5.94
C LEU A 114 1.77 0.34 -7.44
N ARG A 115 2.89 0.97 -7.84
CA ARG A 115 3.25 1.10 -9.26
C ARG A 115 4.74 0.93 -9.52
N ALA A 116 5.03 0.51 -10.75
CA ALA A 116 6.39 0.42 -11.27
C ALA A 116 7.02 1.83 -11.42
N PRO A 117 8.35 1.94 -11.36
CA PRO A 117 9.04 3.20 -11.53
C PRO A 117 8.80 3.78 -12.92
N GLY A 118 8.42 5.06 -12.98
CA GLY A 118 8.13 5.76 -14.23
C GLY A 118 6.72 5.52 -14.78
N GLU A 119 5.93 4.67 -14.13
CA GLU A 119 4.54 4.44 -14.52
C GLU A 119 3.60 5.53 -13.99
N ARG A 120 2.56 5.81 -14.77
CA ARG A 120 1.46 6.72 -14.42
C ARG A 120 0.17 5.94 -14.41
N ILE A 121 -0.48 5.92 -13.25
CA ILE A 121 -1.73 5.20 -13.02
C ILE A 121 -2.80 6.18 -12.58
N VAL A 122 -4.04 5.89 -12.95
CA VAL A 122 -5.21 6.50 -12.36
C VAL A 122 -5.87 5.45 -11.50
N TYR A 123 -5.94 5.71 -10.20
CA TYR A 123 -6.53 4.80 -9.24
C TYR A 123 -8.03 5.07 -9.12
N ARG A 124 -8.79 3.99 -8.97
CA ARG A 124 -10.20 4.08 -8.61
C ARG A 124 -10.33 3.83 -7.11
N VAL A 125 -10.47 4.91 -6.34
CA VAL A 125 -10.60 4.81 -4.89
C VAL A 125 -11.96 4.17 -4.57
N PRO A 126 -11.98 3.01 -3.89
CA PRO A 126 -13.23 2.37 -3.51
C PRO A 126 -13.96 3.20 -2.47
N ASP A 127 -15.29 3.23 -2.55
CA ASP A 127 -16.15 3.88 -1.54
C ASP A 127 -15.80 3.29 -0.15
N HIS A 128 -15.56 4.16 0.82
CA HIS A 128 -15.37 3.75 2.21
C HIS A 128 -16.69 3.12 2.71
N PRO A 129 -16.68 1.97 3.40
CA PRO A 129 -17.86 1.52 4.11
C PRO A 129 -18.14 2.54 5.22
N ASP A 130 -19.03 3.48 4.90
CA ASP A 130 -19.50 4.59 5.72
C ASP A 130 -18.43 5.65 6.06
N ASP A 131 -18.46 6.72 5.26
CA ASP A 131 -18.30 8.11 5.72
C ASP A 131 -19.31 8.36 6.85
N GLY A 132 -18.89 7.99 8.06
CA GLY A 132 -19.70 8.07 9.28
C GLY A 132 -18.90 7.88 10.56
N LEU A 133 -17.63 7.42 10.49
CA LEU A 133 -16.83 7.17 11.69
C LEU A 133 -15.34 7.57 11.62
N ALA A 134 -14.90 8.30 10.60
CA ALA A 134 -13.52 8.82 10.53
C ALA A 134 -13.46 10.35 10.36
N ASP A 135 -14.50 11.06 10.81
CA ASP A 135 -14.41 12.47 11.21
C ASP A 135 -13.64 12.56 12.54
N ILE A 136 -12.36 12.15 12.53
CA ILE A 136 -11.39 12.33 13.61
C ILE A 136 -9.98 12.55 13.04
N ALA A 137 -9.85 13.46 12.09
CA ALA A 137 -8.59 14.13 11.81
C ALA A 137 -8.83 15.64 11.79
N GLU A 138 -8.86 16.20 12.99
CA GLU A 138 -8.44 17.56 13.33
C GLU A 138 -8.87 18.71 12.39
N SER A 139 -10.03 19.30 12.69
CA SER A 139 -10.29 20.72 12.40
C SER A 139 -11.30 21.33 13.37
N VAL A 140 -10.93 21.39 14.65
CA VAL A 140 -11.45 22.34 15.64
C VAL A 140 -10.42 22.34 16.79
N GLU A 141 -9.66 23.39 17.09
CA GLU A 141 -10.04 24.77 17.36
C GLU A 141 -8.86 25.72 17.06
N GLU A 142 -9.02 26.63 16.11
CA GLU A 142 -8.44 27.97 16.22
C GLU A 142 -9.57 28.97 16.50
N GLY A 143 -9.66 29.46 17.75
CA GLY A 143 -10.05 30.86 18.01
C GLY A 143 -11.28 31.15 18.86
N SER A 144 -11.01 31.91 19.95
CA SER A 144 -11.88 32.87 20.67
C SER A 144 -12.88 32.27 21.68
N GLN A 145 -12.87 32.60 22.98
CA GLN A 145 -12.65 33.90 23.65
C GLN A 145 -12.03 33.74 25.05
#